data_AF-A0A932CRN2-F1
#
_entry.id   AF-A0A932CRN2-F1
#
_cell.length_a   1.000
_cell.length_b   1.000
_cell.length_c   1.000
_cell.angle_alpha   90.00
_cell.angle_beta   90.00
_cell.angle_gamma   90.00
#
_symmetry.space_group_name_H-M   'P 1'
#
loop_
_entity.id
_entity.type
_entity.pdbx_description
1 polymer ?
#
loop_
_entity_poly.entity_id
_entity_poly.type
_entity_poly.pdbx_seq_one_letter_code
_entity_poly.pdbx_strand_id
1 'polypeptide(L)'
;MQGPEVTRRTGVGSGASRGPLRAQRAGVQSGFTLTEMMVVVAILGVLSAVAVMSFQRYTLRVRVGEAYALLGQIKARQEVYRAEFSQYDPALQHPAGNPGRLPQVWDPAAAGRTDWLMMGVRPDRDVYFVYRVTAGAPGSAVTSPDGTVLPGYPNPSDDFWFVAEARGDLDGDGVRSMFELCSLCRSTFVAETAPYEYEGR
;
A
#
# COMPACT_ATOMS: atom_id res chain seq x y z
N MET A 1 48.56 43.35 -49.98
CA MET A 1 49.97 43.78 -50.04
C MET A 1 50.84 42.64 -49.50
N GLN A 2 51.82 42.24 -50.30
CA GLN A 2 52.73 41.10 -50.10
C GLN A 2 53.88 41.42 -49.14
N GLY A 3 54.21 40.43 -48.30
CA GLY A 3 55.56 40.05 -47.82
C GLY A 3 56.25 40.92 -46.77
N PRO A 4 57.43 40.49 -46.23
CA PRO A 4 58.12 39.22 -46.45
C PRO A 4 58.76 38.56 -45.19
N GLU A 5 59.36 37.40 -45.43
CA GLU A 5 60.65 36.89 -44.90
C GLU A 5 60.81 36.21 -43.52
N VAL A 6 61.05 34.90 -43.68
CA VAL A 6 61.82 33.93 -42.90
C VAL A 6 62.98 34.51 -42.06
N THR A 7 63.15 33.99 -40.84
CA THR A 7 64.50 33.76 -40.32
C THR A 7 64.56 32.46 -39.51
N ARG A 8 65.32 31.50 -40.06
CA ARG A 8 65.71 30.25 -39.40
C ARG A 8 66.74 30.61 -38.31
N ARG A 9 66.52 30.20 -37.07
CA ARG A 9 67.61 30.07 -36.08
C ARG A 9 67.65 28.63 -35.56
N THR A 10 68.68 27.92 -36.00
CA THR A 10 69.26 26.77 -35.32
C THR A 10 69.88 27.23 -34.00
N GLY A 11 69.69 26.43 -32.95
CA GLY A 11 70.29 26.66 -31.63
C GLY A 11 70.07 25.44 -30.74
N VAL A 12 70.93 24.44 -30.92
CA VAL A 12 71.14 23.32 -30.00
C VAL A 12 71.65 23.88 -28.66
N GLY A 13 71.00 23.50 -27.56
CA GLY A 13 71.41 23.81 -26.20
C GLY A 13 71.04 22.66 -25.27
N SER A 14 72.00 21.75 -25.12
CA SER A 14 72.02 20.64 -24.16
C SER A 14 71.74 21.13 -22.73
N GLY A 15 70.80 20.48 -22.05
CA GLY A 15 70.45 20.75 -20.66
C GLY A 15 69.67 19.58 -20.09
N ALA A 16 70.34 18.45 -19.92
CA ALA A 16 69.78 17.27 -19.26
C ALA A 16 69.55 17.54 -17.77
N SER A 17 68.37 18.06 -17.40
CA SER A 17 67.92 18.03 -16.00
C SER A 17 67.19 16.71 -15.73
N ARG A 18 67.95 15.68 -15.35
CA ARG A 18 67.40 14.44 -14.78
C ARG A 18 66.89 14.73 -13.38
N GLY A 19 65.62 15.14 -13.27
CA GLY A 19 64.91 15.13 -11.98
C GLY A 19 64.88 13.70 -11.41
N PRO A 20 64.93 13.54 -10.07
CA PRO A 20 64.91 12.21 -9.47
C PRO A 20 63.63 11.49 -9.90
N LEU A 21 63.80 10.29 -10.45
CA LEU A 21 62.70 9.39 -10.77
C LEU A 21 61.90 9.15 -9.48
N ARG A 22 60.75 9.81 -9.35
CA ARG A 22 59.75 9.45 -8.35
C ARG A 22 59.37 8.00 -8.65
N ALA A 23 59.90 7.09 -7.85
CA ALA A 23 59.40 5.73 -7.77
C ALA A 23 57.95 5.83 -7.27
N GLN A 24 57.01 5.90 -8.21
CA GLN A 24 55.62 5.59 -7.93
C GLN A 24 55.64 4.15 -7.43
N ARG A 25 55.42 3.96 -6.12
CA ARG A 25 54.99 2.66 -5.63
C ARG A 25 53.69 2.37 -6.37
N ALA A 26 53.76 1.49 -7.35
CA ALA A 26 52.60 0.84 -7.91
C ALA A 26 51.94 0.08 -6.76
N GLY A 27 50.95 0.71 -6.13
CA GLY A 27 50.01 -0.01 -5.30
C GLY A 27 49.42 -1.09 -6.19
N VAL A 28 49.49 -2.35 -5.74
CA VAL A 28 48.90 -3.49 -6.45
C VAL A 28 47.44 -3.15 -6.70
N GLN A 29 47.11 -2.83 -7.96
CA GLN A 29 45.72 -2.65 -8.37
C GLN A 29 45.15 -4.05 -8.52
N SER A 30 44.62 -4.60 -7.43
CA SER A 30 43.89 -5.87 -7.47
C SER A 30 42.55 -5.64 -8.16
N GLY A 31 42.40 -6.12 -9.39
CA GLY A 31 41.12 -6.18 -10.07
C GLY A 31 40.27 -7.33 -9.54
N PHE A 32 38.95 -7.13 -9.45
CA PHE A 32 37.98 -8.19 -9.17
C PHE A 32 38.00 -9.24 -10.28
N THR A 33 37.90 -10.52 -9.91
CA THR A 33 37.84 -11.61 -10.90
C THR A 33 36.42 -11.79 -11.43
N LEU A 34 36.28 -12.20 -12.70
CA LEU A 34 34.98 -12.57 -13.29
C LEU A 34 34.30 -13.69 -12.51
N THR A 35 35.09 -14.62 -11.98
CA THR A 35 34.62 -15.73 -11.14
C THR A 35 34.03 -15.25 -9.82
N GLU A 36 34.59 -14.20 -9.24
CA GLU A 36 34.10 -13.60 -7.99
C GLU A 36 32.78 -12.88 -8.22
N MET A 37 32.64 -12.17 -9.34
CA MET A 37 31.36 -11.55 -9.71
C MET A 37 30.27 -12.58 -10.07
N MET A 38 30.63 -13.72 -10.69
CA MET A 38 29.66 -14.80 -10.96
C MET A 38 29.06 -15.38 -9.68
N VAL A 39 29.89 -15.64 -8.67
CA VAL A 39 29.42 -16.17 -7.38
C VAL A 39 28.57 -15.13 -6.65
N VAL A 40 28.96 -13.85 -6.67
CA VAL A 40 28.18 -12.77 -6.05
C VAL A 40 26.80 -12.65 -6.67
N VAL A 41 26.70 -12.66 -8.01
CA VAL A 41 25.41 -12.57 -8.71
C VAL A 41 24.55 -13.80 -8.45
N ALA A 42 25.15 -14.99 -8.38
CA ALA A 42 24.41 -16.21 -8.04
C ALA A 42 23.78 -16.15 -6.64
N ILE A 43 24.53 -15.68 -5.63
CA ILE A 43 24.01 -15.52 -4.26
C ILE A 43 22.95 -14.41 -4.21
N LEU A 44 23.20 -13.26 -4.85
CA LEU A 44 22.23 -12.16 -4.91
C LEU A 44 20.93 -12.58 -5.61
N GLY A 45 21.00 -13.43 -6.63
CA GLY A 45 19.83 -13.99 -7.30
C GLY A 45 18.91 -14.75 -6.33
N VAL A 46 19.48 -15.68 -5.55
CA VAL A 46 18.73 -16.46 -4.57
C VAL A 46 18.17 -15.58 -3.45
N LEU A 47 18.98 -14.67 -2.90
CA LEU A 47 18.53 -13.75 -1.85
C LEU A 47 17.38 -12.85 -2.33
N SER A 48 17.47 -12.35 -3.56
CA SER A 48 16.43 -11.48 -4.14
C SER A 48 15.10 -12.20 -4.30
N ALA A 49 15.11 -13.46 -4.74
CA ALA A 49 13.88 -14.24 -4.96
C ALA A 49 13.10 -14.45 -3.64
N VAL A 50 13.80 -14.82 -2.56
CA VAL A 50 13.18 -14.99 -1.23
C VAL A 50 12.71 -13.64 -0.66
N ALA A 51 13.52 -12.58 -0.84
CA ALA A 51 13.19 -11.25 -0.35
C ALA A 51 11.90 -10.70 -0.96
N VAL A 52 11.66 -10.91 -2.26
CA VAL A 52 10.45 -10.43 -2.95
C VAL A 52 9.18 -11.05 -2.33
N MET A 53 9.13 -12.36 -2.17
CA MET A 53 7.97 -13.05 -1.60
C MET A 53 7.72 -12.65 -0.14
N SER A 54 8.79 -12.49 0.65
CA SER A 54 8.70 -12.04 2.04
C SER A 54 8.15 -10.61 2.15
N PHE A 55 8.68 -9.70 1.33
CA PHE A 55 8.27 -8.30 1.32
C PHE A 55 6.81 -8.15 0.88
N GLN A 56 6.37 -8.88 -0.14
CA GLN A 56 4.96 -8.87 -0.56
C GLN A 56 4.03 -9.25 0.58
N ARG A 57 4.29 -10.37 1.28
CA ARG A 57 3.48 -10.80 2.43
C ARG A 57 3.46 -9.77 3.56
N TYR A 58 4.59 -9.13 3.83
CA TYR A 58 4.66 -8.06 4.83
C TYR A 58 3.76 -6.88 4.43
N THR A 59 3.84 -6.42 3.18
CA THR A 59 3.00 -5.31 2.70
C THR A 59 1.52 -5.65 2.74
N LEU A 60 1.12 -6.88 2.39
CA LEU A 60 -0.27 -7.34 2.48
C LEU A 60 -0.81 -7.25 3.91
N ARG A 61 -0.05 -7.74 4.90
CA ARG A 61 -0.44 -7.67 6.31
C ARG A 61 -0.63 -6.24 6.80
N VAL A 62 0.24 -5.33 6.39
CA VAL A 62 0.12 -3.91 6.74
C VAL A 62 -1.14 -3.30 6.13
N ARG A 63 -1.48 -3.65 4.88
CA ARG A 63 -2.72 -3.21 4.22
C ARG A 63 -3.95 -3.76 4.94
N VAL A 64 -3.98 -5.06 5.24
CA VAL A 64 -5.07 -5.66 6.01
C VAL A 64 -5.24 -4.98 7.37
N GLY A 65 -4.16 -4.69 8.09
CA GLY A 65 -4.22 -3.98 9.37
C GLY A 65 -4.91 -2.60 9.30
N GLU A 66 -4.83 -1.92 8.16
CA GLU A 66 -5.56 -0.66 7.93
C GLU A 66 -7.07 -0.86 7.88
N ALA A 67 -7.54 -1.86 7.12
CA ALA A 67 -8.96 -2.16 7.02
C ALA A 67 -9.56 -2.44 8.39
N TYR A 68 -8.83 -3.18 9.23
CA TYR A 68 -9.26 -3.52 10.59
C TYR A 68 -9.33 -2.26 11.47
N ALA A 69 -8.32 -1.40 11.39
CA ALA A 69 -8.30 -0.15 12.14
C ALA A 69 -9.47 0.77 11.74
N LEU A 70 -9.72 0.94 10.45
CA LEU A 70 -10.80 1.81 9.96
C LEU A 70 -12.19 1.22 10.21
N LEU A 71 -12.40 -0.08 9.98
CA LEU A 71 -13.67 -0.74 10.34
C LEU A 71 -13.95 -0.65 11.84
N GLY A 72 -12.90 -0.75 12.68
CA GLY A 72 -13.00 -0.53 14.12
C GLY A 72 -13.42 0.90 14.47
N GLN A 73 -12.86 1.90 13.81
CA GLN A 73 -13.29 3.30 13.95
C GLN A 73 -14.75 3.48 13.52
N ILE A 74 -15.14 2.92 12.37
CA ILE A 74 -16.52 2.96 11.87
C ILE A 74 -17.46 2.37 12.92
N LYS A 75 -17.16 1.17 13.44
CA LYS A 75 -17.97 0.55 14.51
C LYS A 75 -18.14 1.49 15.70
N ALA A 76 -17.05 2.04 16.23
CA ALA A 76 -17.11 2.93 17.37
C ALA A 76 -18.00 4.16 17.12
N ARG A 77 -17.91 4.76 15.93
CA ARG A 77 -18.76 5.90 15.52
C ARG A 77 -20.23 5.50 15.36
N GLN A 78 -20.49 4.32 14.81
CA GLN A 78 -21.84 3.77 14.65
C GLN A 78 -22.52 3.55 16.00
N GLU A 79 -21.81 3.00 16.99
CA GLU A 79 -22.36 2.81 18.34
C GLU A 79 -22.68 4.14 19.04
N VAL A 80 -21.82 5.16 18.86
CA VAL A 80 -22.08 6.52 19.38
C VAL A 80 -23.32 7.12 18.70
N TYR A 81 -23.40 7.02 17.37
CA TYR A 81 -24.53 7.54 16.61
C TYR A 81 -25.85 6.84 17.00
N ARG A 82 -25.82 5.53 17.21
CA ARG A 82 -26.97 4.78 17.72
C ARG A 82 -27.41 5.23 19.12
N ALA A 83 -26.46 5.48 20.02
CA ALA A 83 -26.78 5.95 21.37
C ALA A 83 -27.51 7.31 21.37
N GLU A 84 -27.23 8.16 20.38
CA GLU A 84 -27.83 9.49 20.26
C GLU A 84 -29.15 9.49 19.47
N PHE A 85 -29.21 8.75 18.36
CA PHE A 85 -30.32 8.85 17.39
C PHE A 85 -31.20 7.61 17.32
N SER A 86 -30.90 6.56 18.08
CA SER A 86 -31.61 5.27 18.04
C SER A 86 -31.69 4.66 16.64
N GLN A 87 -30.68 4.90 15.81
CA GLN A 87 -30.51 4.34 14.47
C GLN A 87 -29.02 4.33 14.11
N TYR A 88 -28.62 3.56 13.10
CA TYR A 88 -27.26 3.59 12.56
C TYR A 88 -27.19 4.49 11.31
N ASP A 89 -26.01 5.00 11.01
CA ASP A 89 -25.78 5.93 9.89
C ASP A 89 -25.30 5.17 8.64
N PRO A 90 -26.12 5.07 7.56
CA PRO A 90 -25.67 4.48 6.32
C PRO A 90 -24.68 5.40 5.61
N ALA A 91 -23.66 4.83 4.98
CA ALA A 91 -22.67 5.58 4.24
C ALA A 91 -22.44 4.96 2.86
N LEU A 92 -22.50 5.80 1.82
CA LEU A 92 -22.19 5.40 0.46
C LEU A 92 -20.70 5.07 0.33
N GLN A 93 -20.31 4.44 -0.78
CA GLN A 93 -18.92 4.06 -0.97
C GLN A 93 -17.99 5.29 -0.92
N HIS A 94 -16.92 5.18 -0.13
CA HIS A 94 -15.80 6.13 -0.09
C HIS A 94 -14.48 5.41 0.25
N PRO A 95 -13.36 5.70 -0.42
CA PRO A 95 -13.21 6.56 -1.61
C PRO A 95 -14.01 6.10 -2.83
N ALA A 96 -14.17 7.00 -3.80
CA ALA A 96 -14.85 6.68 -5.06
C ALA A 96 -13.97 5.80 -5.96
N GLY A 97 -14.61 4.99 -6.82
CA GLY A 97 -13.92 4.11 -7.76
C GLY A 97 -13.58 2.75 -7.17
N ASN A 98 -12.98 1.88 -7.97
CA ASN A 98 -12.55 0.56 -7.50
C ASN A 98 -11.12 0.66 -6.94
N PRO A 99 -10.86 0.09 -5.76
CA PRO A 99 -9.52 0.05 -5.19
C PRO A 99 -8.63 -0.82 -6.07
N GLY A 100 -7.44 -0.31 -6.38
CA GLY A 100 -6.38 -1.06 -7.06
C GLY A 100 -5.15 -1.19 -6.16
N ARG A 101 -3.99 -1.46 -6.76
CA ARG A 101 -2.73 -1.62 -6.02
C ARG A 101 -2.25 -0.37 -5.27
N LEU A 102 -2.69 0.81 -5.71
CA LEU A 102 -2.28 2.11 -5.17
C LEU A 102 -3.26 2.60 -4.12
N PRO A 103 -2.77 3.28 -3.07
CA PRO A 103 -3.66 3.86 -2.08
C PRO A 103 -4.44 5.03 -2.69
N GLN A 104 -5.65 5.24 -2.18
CA GLN A 104 -6.56 6.30 -2.57
C GLN A 104 -6.64 7.36 -1.46
N VAL A 105 -6.71 8.62 -1.87
CA VAL A 105 -6.83 9.73 -0.93
C VAL A 105 -8.16 9.62 -0.17
N TRP A 106 -8.09 9.70 1.16
CA TRP A 106 -9.27 9.82 2.00
C TRP A 106 -9.69 11.29 2.09
N ASP A 107 -10.55 11.72 1.17
CA ASP A 107 -11.13 13.08 1.21
C ASP A 107 -12.64 13.06 0.97
N PRO A 108 -13.44 12.83 2.03
CA PRO A 108 -14.89 12.84 1.89
C PRO A 108 -15.44 14.25 1.58
N ALA A 109 -14.74 15.33 1.97
CA ALA A 109 -15.18 16.68 1.66
C ALA A 109 -15.10 16.98 0.16
N ALA A 110 -13.96 16.68 -0.47
CA ALA A 110 -13.79 16.82 -1.91
C ALA A 110 -14.74 15.90 -2.70
N ALA A 111 -15.07 14.72 -2.15
CA ALA A 111 -16.01 13.78 -2.75
C ALA A 111 -17.49 14.13 -2.52
N GLY A 112 -17.82 15.23 -1.82
CA GLY A 112 -19.20 15.60 -1.48
C GLY A 112 -19.92 14.60 -0.58
N ARG A 113 -19.15 13.83 0.22
CA ARG A 113 -19.61 12.77 1.11
C ARG A 113 -19.92 13.33 2.51
N THR A 114 -21.12 13.86 2.67
CA THR A 114 -21.60 14.38 3.97
C THR A 114 -21.80 13.27 5.01
N ASP A 115 -22.18 12.08 4.56
CA ASP A 115 -22.26 10.84 5.37
C ASP A 115 -20.94 10.57 6.12
N TRP A 116 -19.84 10.46 5.40
CA TRP A 116 -18.52 10.22 6.00
C TRP A 116 -18.00 11.40 6.83
N LEU A 117 -18.33 12.62 6.45
CA LEU A 117 -17.96 13.82 7.22
C LEU A 117 -18.65 13.85 8.58
N MET A 118 -19.94 13.52 8.63
CA MET A 118 -20.72 13.49 9.88
C MET A 118 -20.28 12.33 10.78
N MET A 119 -20.00 11.16 10.20
CA MET A 119 -19.45 10.03 10.95
C MET A 119 -18.08 10.32 11.56
N GLY A 120 -17.29 11.24 10.96
CA GLY A 120 -16.03 11.73 11.52
C GLY A 120 -14.90 10.70 11.54
N VAL A 121 -14.95 9.71 10.64
CA VAL A 121 -13.89 8.71 10.45
C VAL A 121 -12.74 9.34 9.68
N ARG A 122 -11.52 9.21 10.22
CA ARG A 122 -10.31 9.81 9.64
C ARG A 122 -9.14 8.84 9.77
N PRO A 123 -8.69 8.22 8.67
CA PRO A 123 -7.44 7.48 8.66
C PRO A 123 -6.24 8.42 8.76
N ASP A 124 -5.14 7.90 9.30
CA ASP A 124 -3.87 8.63 9.41
C ASP A 124 -3.16 8.83 8.05
N ARG A 125 -3.57 8.06 7.03
CA ARG A 125 -2.96 8.03 5.70
C ARG A 125 -3.98 7.66 4.63
N ASP A 126 -3.56 7.77 3.37
CA ASP A 126 -4.32 7.25 2.22
C ASP A 126 -4.62 5.75 2.40
N VAL A 127 -5.78 5.34 1.86
CA VAL A 127 -6.39 4.05 2.14
C VAL A 127 -6.27 3.08 0.98
N TYR A 128 -6.07 1.79 1.25
CA TYR A 128 -6.04 0.75 0.21
C TYR A 128 -7.42 0.15 -0.08
N PHE A 129 -8.39 0.44 0.78
CA PHE A 129 -9.73 -0.10 0.69
C PHE A 129 -10.75 1.00 0.42
N VAL A 130 -11.84 0.63 -0.22
CA VAL A 130 -13.07 1.40 -0.22
C VAL A 130 -13.98 0.88 0.86
N TYR A 131 -14.68 1.80 1.52
CA TYR A 131 -15.55 1.51 2.65
C TYR A 131 -16.98 1.87 2.31
N ARG A 132 -17.94 1.05 2.77
CA ARG A 132 -19.38 1.30 2.64
C ARG A 132 -20.09 0.82 3.89
N VAL A 133 -21.18 1.51 4.25
CA VAL A 133 -22.02 1.10 5.39
C VAL A 133 -23.47 1.02 4.96
N THR A 134 -24.08 -0.13 5.20
CA THR A 134 -25.53 -0.32 5.10
C THR A 134 -26.10 -0.37 6.51
N ALA A 135 -27.20 0.34 6.75
CA ALA A 135 -27.94 0.31 8.00
C ALA A 135 -29.39 -0.03 7.74
N GLY A 136 -30.05 -0.69 8.70
CA GLY A 136 -31.44 -1.08 8.59
C GLY A 136 -32.18 -1.08 9.92
N ALA A 137 -33.51 -0.99 9.81
CA ALA A 137 -34.44 -1.01 10.92
C ALA A 137 -34.69 -2.46 11.41
N PRO A 138 -35.20 -2.63 12.65
CA PRO A 138 -35.68 -3.91 13.14
C PRO A 138 -36.65 -4.57 12.15
N GLY A 139 -36.50 -5.87 11.93
CA GLY A 139 -37.33 -6.66 11.02
C GLY A 139 -37.04 -6.47 9.54
N SER A 140 -36.13 -5.56 9.15
CA SER A 140 -35.66 -5.43 7.76
C SER A 140 -34.58 -6.45 7.43
N ALA A 141 -34.62 -7.04 6.24
CA ALA A 141 -33.61 -8.01 5.81
C ALA A 141 -32.20 -7.42 5.88
N VAL A 142 -31.29 -8.13 6.56
CA VAL A 142 -29.87 -7.74 6.67
C VAL A 142 -29.22 -7.91 5.30
N THR A 143 -28.75 -6.81 4.74
CA THR A 143 -28.09 -6.76 3.44
C THR A 143 -26.67 -6.24 3.59
N SER A 144 -25.73 -6.93 2.93
CA SER A 144 -24.39 -6.40 2.76
C SER A 144 -24.45 -5.12 1.93
N PRO A 145 -23.41 -4.29 2.00
CA PRO A 145 -23.23 -3.22 1.03
C PRO A 145 -23.06 -3.69 -0.42
N ASP A 146 -22.91 -4.99 -0.71
CA ASP A 146 -23.03 -5.54 -2.08
C ASP A 146 -24.46 -5.79 -2.55
N GLY A 147 -25.44 -5.62 -1.65
CA GLY A 147 -26.82 -6.00 -1.92
C GLY A 147 -27.07 -7.50 -1.82
N THR A 148 -26.07 -8.30 -1.42
CA THR A 148 -26.28 -9.70 -1.07
C THR A 148 -26.96 -9.78 0.30
N VAL A 149 -27.99 -10.63 0.41
CA VAL A 149 -28.54 -10.99 1.72
C VAL A 149 -27.54 -11.92 2.37
N LEU A 150 -27.00 -11.53 3.52
CA LEU A 150 -25.97 -12.32 4.16
C LEU A 150 -26.59 -13.63 4.71
N PRO A 151 -26.16 -14.81 4.24
CA PRO A 151 -26.75 -16.09 4.64
C PRO A 151 -26.39 -16.42 6.10
N GLY A 152 -27.39 -16.80 6.89
CA GLY A 152 -27.20 -17.17 8.30
C GLY A 152 -27.27 -16.02 9.31
N TYR A 153 -27.51 -14.78 8.86
CA TYR A 153 -27.77 -13.66 9.76
C TYR A 153 -29.23 -13.66 10.18
N PRO A 154 -29.56 -13.86 11.47
CA PRO A 154 -30.92 -13.69 11.93
C PRO A 154 -31.30 -12.23 11.69
N ASN A 155 -32.34 -12.00 10.89
CA ASN A 155 -32.96 -10.68 10.78
C ASN A 155 -33.36 -10.27 12.21
N PRO A 156 -32.71 -9.25 12.81
CA PRO A 156 -33.05 -8.85 14.16
C PRO A 156 -34.46 -8.26 14.12
N SER A 157 -35.45 -9.01 14.58
CA SER A 157 -36.82 -8.51 14.67
C SER A 157 -36.94 -7.35 15.65
N ASP A 158 -35.99 -7.23 16.57
CA ASP A 158 -36.12 -6.40 17.77
C ASP A 158 -35.11 -5.24 17.82
N ASP A 159 -34.14 -5.17 16.91
CA ASP A 159 -33.05 -4.17 16.99
C ASP A 159 -32.56 -3.65 15.64
N PHE A 160 -32.03 -2.43 15.65
CA PHE A 160 -31.39 -1.82 14.50
C PHE A 160 -30.08 -2.54 14.17
N TRP A 161 -29.69 -2.51 12.91
CA TRP A 161 -28.46 -3.17 12.47
C TRP A 161 -27.67 -2.31 11.49
N PHE A 162 -26.38 -2.57 11.44
CA PHE A 162 -25.51 -2.08 10.38
C PHE A 162 -24.53 -3.17 9.94
N VAL A 163 -24.10 -3.07 8.68
CA VAL A 163 -23.01 -3.82 8.08
C VAL A 163 -22.07 -2.79 7.44
N ALA A 164 -20.84 -2.72 7.94
CA ALA A 164 -19.75 -1.96 7.37
C ALA A 164 -18.83 -2.92 6.60
N GLU A 165 -18.40 -2.50 5.44
CA GLU A 165 -17.60 -3.31 4.54
C GLU A 165 -16.38 -2.54 4.08
N ALA A 166 -15.25 -3.23 3.96
CA ALA A 166 -14.04 -2.79 3.31
C ALA A 166 -13.72 -3.72 2.14
N ARG A 167 -13.58 -3.16 0.94
CA ARG A 167 -13.16 -3.90 -0.27
C ARG A 167 -11.84 -3.35 -0.80
N GLY A 168 -10.95 -4.23 -1.25
CA GLY A 168 -9.61 -3.84 -1.72
C GLY A 168 -8.97 -4.91 -2.58
N ASP A 169 -8.25 -4.52 -3.64
CA ASP A 169 -7.37 -5.41 -4.40
C ASP A 169 -5.94 -5.30 -3.83
N LEU A 170 -5.59 -6.28 -2.99
CA LEU A 170 -4.40 -6.21 -2.15
C LEU A 170 -3.11 -6.58 -2.90
N ASP A 171 -3.17 -7.44 -3.90
CA ASP A 171 -2.05 -7.96 -4.69
C ASP A 171 -2.06 -7.48 -6.15
N GLY A 172 -3.13 -6.81 -6.59
CA GLY A 172 -3.25 -6.23 -7.92
C GLY A 172 -3.63 -7.25 -9.00
N ASP A 173 -4.21 -8.38 -8.61
CA ASP A 173 -4.60 -9.46 -9.51
C ASP A 173 -6.05 -9.32 -10.04
N GLY A 174 -6.76 -8.30 -9.59
CA GLY A 174 -8.16 -8.02 -9.96
C GLY A 174 -9.19 -8.76 -9.10
N VAL A 175 -8.76 -9.64 -8.20
CA VAL A 175 -9.61 -10.29 -7.19
C VAL A 175 -9.64 -9.40 -5.95
N ARG A 176 -10.85 -9.20 -5.40
CA ARG A 176 -11.04 -8.27 -4.29
C ARG A 176 -11.09 -9.02 -2.98
N SER A 177 -10.21 -8.64 -2.07
CA SER A 177 -10.40 -8.93 -0.65
C SER A 177 -11.56 -8.10 -0.11
N MET A 178 -12.46 -8.78 0.60
CA MET A 178 -13.59 -8.17 1.28
C MET A 178 -13.51 -8.48 2.76
N PHE A 179 -13.75 -7.47 3.60
CA PHE A 179 -13.85 -7.59 5.04
C PHE A 179 -15.14 -6.91 5.49
N GLU A 180 -15.94 -7.61 6.30
CA GLU A 180 -17.22 -7.11 6.78
C GLU A 180 -17.31 -7.14 8.29
N LEU A 181 -17.71 -6.02 8.87
CA LEU A 181 -18.03 -5.87 10.28
C LEU A 181 -19.52 -5.53 10.40
N CYS A 182 -20.24 -6.24 11.26
CA CYS A 182 -21.64 -5.92 11.51
C CYS A 182 -21.97 -5.82 13.01
N SER A 183 -23.07 -5.14 13.36
CA SER A 183 -23.51 -5.00 14.76
C SER A 183 -23.85 -6.35 15.40
N LEU A 184 -24.35 -7.30 14.59
CA LEU A 184 -24.82 -8.63 15.02
C LEU A 184 -23.71 -9.69 14.95
N CYS A 185 -22.58 -9.37 14.33
CA CYS A 185 -21.50 -10.30 14.05
C CYS A 185 -20.71 -10.58 15.32
N ARG A 186 -20.65 -11.85 15.74
CA ARG A 186 -19.75 -12.29 16.81
C ARG A 186 -18.30 -12.44 16.32
N SER A 187 -18.11 -12.69 15.02
CA SER A 187 -16.83 -12.73 14.31
C SER A 187 -16.79 -11.63 13.26
N THR A 188 -15.71 -10.85 13.28
CA THR A 188 -15.57 -9.60 12.53
C THR A 188 -15.25 -9.79 11.03
N PHE A 189 -15.23 -11.01 10.48
CA PHE A 189 -14.72 -11.26 9.12
C PHE A 189 -15.47 -12.37 8.38
N VAL A 190 -16.19 -12.01 7.31
CA VAL A 190 -16.55 -12.94 6.23
C VAL A 190 -15.74 -12.48 5.01
N ALA A 191 -14.67 -13.22 4.69
CA ALA A 191 -13.90 -12.98 3.47
C ALA A 191 -14.49 -13.82 2.35
N GLU A 192 -15.30 -13.24 1.47
CA GLU A 192 -15.87 -14.01 0.34
C GLU A 192 -14.86 -14.19 -0.82
N THR A 193 -13.71 -13.51 -0.80
CA THR A 193 -12.60 -13.80 -1.74
C THR A 193 -11.26 -13.38 -1.16
N ALA A 194 -10.58 -14.31 -0.50
CA ALA A 194 -9.15 -14.23 -0.23
C ALA A 194 -8.55 -15.64 -0.26
N PRO A 195 -7.64 -15.97 -1.19
CA PRO A 195 -6.87 -17.23 -1.15
C PRO A 195 -5.88 -17.31 0.03
N TYR A 196 -5.89 -16.30 0.91
CA TYR A 196 -5.06 -16.19 2.10
C TYR A 196 -5.99 -16.20 3.31
N GLU A 197 -6.38 -17.42 3.69
CA GLU A 197 -6.99 -17.73 4.96
C GLU A 197 -6.06 -17.22 6.07
N TYR A 198 -6.39 -16.07 6.66
CA TYR A 198 -5.67 -15.54 7.80
C TYR A 198 -6.22 -16.26 9.04
N GLU A 199 -5.78 -17.50 9.22
CA GLU A 199 -6.13 -18.29 10.39
C GLU A 199 -5.38 -17.73 11.61
N GLY A 200 -6.05 -16.83 12.32
CA GLY A 200 -5.54 -16.15 13.50
C GLY A 200 -6.56 -16.19 14.62
N ARG A 201 -6.49 -17.28 15.41
CA ARG A 201 -7.02 -17.54 16.77
C ARG A 201 -8.19 -16.73 17.30
#